data_AF-A0A842V6B6-F1
#
_entry.id   AF-A0A842V6B6-F1
#
_cell.length_a   1.000
_cell.length_b   1.000
_cell.length_c   1.000
_cell.angle_alpha   90.00
_cell.angle_beta   90.00
_cell.angle_gamma   90.00
#
_symmetry.space_group_name_H-M   'P 1'
#
loop_
_entity.id
_entity.type
_entity.pdbx_description
1 polymer ?
#
loop_
_entity_poly.entity_id
_entity_poly.type
_entity_poly.pdbx_seq_one_letter_code
_entity_poly.pdbx_strand_id
1 'polypeptide(L)'
;MRCSTLLCIFLLSTTLVFATDIDSCQTLSSSDTYVLNASVQSDASCFSIGASNLLLDCNGHTITFGNAGGGATRAISGGSGRTNVTIQNCIIEKTNTSGAESWAISVSVSNSTITNNSIRTHGQYENHGIRIDGNYNLVEGNIIVTNGTGGSNFGLYLGTASYNRLQNNNITTDGGSGSDAVYFTPGSLYHDNSFVNNSFLTLPSFSTGLYIRQENTTVQSNTFSTTRYDIWIRDYDGTHLIDQPDATMEINNANVKISRKGLGSVAFSEKITEIIGNLSSVVDISYNEIFVDTETEPGLNVSAQVRLEGLPYLDPRPLIDIDDDGTYTFCEDCTIVSYSNGTFVYDVAHFTTYSSQEVPPVPEFSTIALLAGLIIILSGFVVMRT
;
A
#
# COMPACT_ATOMS: atom_id res chain seq x y z
N MET A 1 -48.42 -34.18 38.59
CA MET A 1 -48.07 -34.83 37.31
C MET A 1 -46.88 -34.09 36.72
N ARG A 2 -45.89 -34.85 36.25
CA ARG A 2 -44.50 -34.42 36.06
C ARG A 2 -44.32 -33.44 34.89
N CYS A 3 -43.54 -32.39 35.14
CA CYS A 3 -42.94 -31.51 34.15
C CYS A 3 -41.80 -32.26 33.44
N SER A 4 -41.75 -32.21 32.10
CA SER A 4 -40.68 -32.80 31.29
C SER A 4 -40.15 -31.74 30.31
N THR A 5 -39.17 -30.99 30.75
CA THR A 5 -38.35 -30.12 29.90
C THR A 5 -37.28 -30.98 29.23
N LEU A 6 -37.40 -31.19 27.92
CA LEU A 6 -36.41 -31.90 27.11
C LEU A 6 -35.23 -30.94 26.88
N LEU A 7 -34.10 -31.18 27.56
CA LEU A 7 -32.85 -30.47 27.38
C LEU A 7 -32.14 -31.06 26.14
N CYS A 8 -32.25 -30.40 24.99
CA CYS A 8 -31.39 -30.67 23.83
C CYS A 8 -29.98 -30.17 24.14
N ILE A 9 -29.12 -31.08 24.60
CA ILE A 9 -27.67 -30.84 24.69
C ILE A 9 -27.12 -30.93 23.26
N PHE A 10 -26.86 -29.77 22.64
CA PHE A 10 -25.98 -29.69 21.48
C PHE A 10 -24.56 -30.01 21.96
N LEU A 11 -24.15 -31.27 21.83
CA LEU A 11 -22.75 -31.67 21.91
C LEU A 11 -22.03 -31.05 20.69
N LEU A 12 -21.41 -29.88 20.87
CA LEU A 12 -20.35 -29.45 19.96
C LEU A 12 -19.21 -30.47 20.13
N SER A 13 -19.14 -31.46 19.24
CA SER A 13 -17.94 -32.30 19.13
C SER A 13 -16.83 -31.45 18.53
N THR A 14 -15.91 -30.96 19.35
CA THR A 14 -14.63 -30.45 18.87
C THR A 14 -13.83 -31.65 18.37
N THR A 15 -13.95 -31.95 17.07
CA THR A 15 -13.04 -32.91 16.43
C THR A 15 -11.63 -32.35 16.54
N LEU A 16 -10.78 -33.09 17.24
CA LEU A 16 -9.34 -32.83 17.26
C LEU A 16 -8.83 -33.09 15.84
N VAL A 17 -8.61 -32.02 15.06
CA VAL A 17 -8.04 -32.12 13.72
C VAL A 17 -6.53 -32.23 13.92
N PHE A 18 -6.00 -33.45 13.72
CA PHE A 18 -4.57 -33.66 13.62
C PHE A 18 -4.10 -33.20 12.25
N ALA A 19 -2.93 -32.56 12.19
CA ALA A 19 -2.31 -32.25 10.91
C ALA A 19 -2.05 -33.53 10.10
N THR A 20 -2.27 -33.47 8.80
CA THR A 20 -1.94 -34.52 7.85
C THR A 20 -0.48 -34.37 7.42
N ASP A 21 0.37 -35.31 7.83
CA ASP A 21 1.76 -35.38 7.36
C ASP A 21 1.80 -35.77 5.88
N ILE A 22 2.61 -35.06 5.11
CA ILE A 22 2.85 -35.32 3.68
C ILE A 22 4.35 -35.40 3.42
N ASP A 23 4.74 -36.25 2.47
CA ASP A 23 6.14 -36.57 2.13
C ASP A 23 6.41 -36.60 0.62
N SER A 24 5.41 -36.21 -0.18
CA SER A 24 5.43 -36.31 -1.64
C SER A 24 4.52 -35.26 -2.27
N CYS A 25 4.91 -34.81 -3.47
CA CYS A 25 4.15 -33.87 -4.29
C CYS A 25 2.78 -34.44 -4.66
N GLN A 26 1.70 -33.71 -4.34
CA GLN A 26 0.33 -34.18 -4.53
C GLN A 26 -0.69 -33.03 -4.57
N THR A 27 -1.94 -33.38 -4.88
CA THR A 27 -3.07 -32.45 -4.73
C THR A 27 -3.62 -32.51 -3.31
N LEU A 28 -3.61 -31.37 -2.62
CA LEU A 28 -4.13 -31.22 -1.27
C LEU A 28 -5.64 -30.94 -1.33
N SER A 29 -6.43 -32.01 -1.30
CA SER A 29 -7.85 -31.97 -1.70
C SER A 29 -8.84 -31.73 -0.57
N SER A 30 -8.39 -31.76 0.69
CA SER A 30 -9.25 -31.62 1.86
C SER A 30 -9.00 -30.30 2.56
N SER A 31 -10.04 -29.78 3.21
CA SER A 31 -9.94 -28.68 4.17
C SER A 31 -9.21 -29.19 5.40
N ASP A 32 -7.89 -29.04 5.44
CA ASP A 32 -7.05 -29.59 6.49
C ASP A 32 -5.74 -28.80 6.65
N THR A 33 -5.03 -29.08 7.73
CA THR A 33 -3.63 -28.67 7.91
C THR A 33 -2.72 -29.78 7.39
N TYR A 34 -1.90 -29.46 6.41
CA TYR A 34 -0.87 -30.33 5.84
C TYR A 34 0.51 -29.88 6.34
N VAL A 35 1.27 -30.82 6.88
CA VAL A 35 2.65 -30.57 7.34
C VAL A 35 3.61 -31.41 6.53
N LEU A 36 4.57 -30.77 5.88
CA LEU A 36 5.63 -31.46 5.15
C LEU A 36 6.61 -32.06 6.16
N ASN A 37 6.89 -33.37 6.05
CA ASN A 37 7.80 -34.08 6.97
C ASN A 37 9.16 -34.42 6.35
N ALA A 38 9.33 -34.13 5.05
CA ALA A 38 10.54 -34.37 4.28
C ALA A 38 10.60 -33.42 3.08
N SER A 39 11.81 -33.06 2.64
CA SER A 39 11.97 -32.31 1.39
C SER A 39 11.53 -33.16 0.19
N VAL A 40 10.82 -32.54 -0.75
CA VAL A 40 10.23 -33.19 -1.92
C VAL A 40 10.77 -32.60 -3.22
N GLN A 41 10.71 -33.39 -4.29
CA GLN A 41 11.11 -32.94 -5.62
C GLN A 41 10.13 -33.40 -6.70
N SER A 42 9.99 -32.59 -7.75
CA SER A 42 9.22 -32.91 -8.95
C SER A 42 9.95 -32.44 -10.20
N ASP A 43 9.95 -33.28 -11.24
CA ASP A 43 10.41 -32.89 -12.58
C ASP A 43 9.50 -31.85 -13.25
N ALA A 44 8.26 -31.73 -12.77
CA ALA A 44 7.23 -30.81 -13.24
C ALA A 44 6.74 -29.92 -12.07
N SER A 45 5.42 -29.77 -11.92
CA SER A 45 4.81 -29.07 -10.78
C SER A 45 4.71 -29.99 -9.55
N CYS A 46 4.59 -29.43 -8.34
CA CYS A 46 4.56 -30.22 -7.10
C CYS A 46 3.19 -30.23 -6.42
N PHE A 47 2.83 -29.20 -5.64
CA PHE A 47 1.59 -29.16 -4.88
C PHE A 47 0.48 -28.38 -5.60
N SER A 48 -0.74 -28.92 -5.52
CA SER A 48 -1.96 -28.24 -5.96
C SER A 48 -2.93 -28.09 -4.80
N ILE A 49 -3.27 -26.84 -4.47
CA ILE A 49 -4.27 -26.48 -3.46
C ILE A 49 -5.64 -26.81 -4.03
N GLY A 50 -6.23 -27.90 -3.52
CA GLY A 50 -7.49 -28.46 -3.99
C GLY A 50 -8.72 -27.93 -3.24
N ALA A 51 -8.60 -27.45 -2.01
CA ALA A 51 -9.70 -27.02 -1.15
C ALA A 51 -9.50 -25.62 -0.53
N SER A 52 -10.59 -25.05 0.00
CA SER A 52 -10.57 -23.90 0.92
C SER A 52 -10.25 -24.35 2.35
N ASN A 53 -9.95 -23.40 3.25
CA ASN A 53 -9.65 -23.66 4.66
C ASN A 53 -8.50 -24.67 4.82
N LEU A 54 -7.43 -24.41 4.07
CA LEU A 54 -6.31 -25.34 3.91
C LEU A 54 -5.03 -24.64 4.33
N LEU A 55 -4.28 -25.25 5.24
CA LEU A 55 -2.95 -24.79 5.63
C LEU A 55 -1.91 -25.76 5.08
N LEU A 56 -0.93 -25.26 4.34
CA LEU A 56 0.29 -25.97 3.96
C LEU A 56 1.45 -25.37 4.75
N ASP A 57 1.93 -26.11 5.74
CA ASP A 57 3.16 -25.81 6.47
C ASP A 57 4.27 -26.70 5.95
N CYS A 58 5.28 -26.12 5.31
CA CYS A 58 6.42 -26.90 4.86
C CYS A 58 7.40 -27.23 5.99
N ASN A 59 7.21 -26.67 7.20
CA ASN A 59 8.05 -26.93 8.38
C ASN A 59 9.56 -26.77 8.09
N GLY A 60 9.93 -25.82 7.23
CA GLY A 60 11.31 -25.57 6.80
C GLY A 60 11.87 -26.54 5.76
N HIS A 61 11.08 -27.51 5.29
CA HIS A 61 11.49 -28.43 4.24
C HIS A 61 11.46 -27.80 2.84
N THR A 62 12.27 -28.37 1.94
CA THR A 62 12.44 -27.89 0.57
C THR A 62 11.44 -28.51 -0.39
N ILE A 63 10.87 -27.70 -1.27
CA ILE A 63 10.14 -28.10 -2.46
C ILE A 63 10.99 -27.76 -3.68
N THR A 64 11.57 -28.78 -4.31
CA THR A 64 12.29 -28.64 -5.57
C THR A 64 11.36 -28.94 -6.75
N PHE A 65 11.28 -28.06 -7.75
CA PHE A 65 10.35 -28.23 -8.88
C PHE A 65 10.98 -27.91 -10.23
N GLY A 66 10.36 -28.41 -11.31
CA GLY A 66 10.76 -28.11 -12.69
C GLY A 66 12.11 -28.69 -13.12
N ASN A 67 12.55 -29.82 -12.53
CA ASN A 67 13.90 -30.36 -12.77
C ASN A 67 14.14 -30.79 -14.23
N ALA A 68 13.10 -31.20 -14.96
CA ALA A 68 13.23 -31.59 -16.36
C ALA A 68 13.50 -30.40 -17.31
N GLY A 69 13.44 -29.16 -16.82
CA GLY A 69 13.69 -27.96 -17.62
C GLY A 69 12.54 -27.56 -18.55
N GLY A 70 11.36 -28.16 -18.36
CA GLY A 70 10.12 -27.76 -19.04
C GLY A 70 9.61 -26.40 -18.54
N GLY A 71 8.84 -25.70 -19.38
CA GLY A 71 8.16 -24.46 -19.00
C GLY A 71 6.84 -24.68 -18.24
N ALA A 72 6.23 -23.59 -17.77
CA ALA A 72 4.92 -23.58 -17.10
C ALA A 72 4.82 -24.48 -15.85
N THR A 73 5.90 -24.56 -15.07
CA THR A 73 5.97 -25.38 -13.85
C THR A 73 5.71 -24.55 -12.60
N ARG A 74 5.09 -25.17 -11.59
CA ARG A 74 4.70 -24.51 -10.34
C ARG A 74 5.06 -25.35 -9.12
N ALA A 75 5.74 -24.79 -8.14
CA ALA A 75 6.00 -25.53 -6.89
C ALA A 75 4.69 -25.69 -6.11
N ILE A 76 3.94 -24.60 -5.96
CA ILE A 76 2.62 -24.59 -5.33
C ILE A 76 1.67 -23.83 -6.25
N SER A 77 0.52 -24.43 -6.54
CA SER A 77 -0.51 -23.83 -7.38
C SER A 77 -1.89 -23.91 -6.74
N GLY A 78 -2.77 -22.95 -7.02
CA GLY A 78 -4.15 -22.97 -6.50
C GLY A 78 -5.10 -22.21 -7.41
N GLY A 79 -6.18 -22.85 -7.83
CA GLY A 79 -7.16 -22.22 -8.73
C GLY A 79 -8.18 -21.35 -8.00
N SER A 80 -8.96 -20.59 -8.77
CA SER A 80 -10.03 -19.72 -8.27
C SER A 80 -11.15 -20.49 -7.52
N GLY A 81 -11.97 -19.75 -6.77
CA GLY A 81 -13.06 -20.32 -5.96
C GLY A 81 -12.63 -20.88 -4.60
N ARG A 82 -11.35 -20.76 -4.26
CA ARG A 82 -10.79 -21.18 -2.97
C ARG A 82 -10.48 -19.99 -2.08
N THR A 83 -10.72 -20.16 -0.79
CA THR A 83 -10.50 -19.11 0.22
C THR A 83 -9.88 -19.67 1.49
N ASN A 84 -9.30 -18.79 2.31
CA ASN A 84 -8.69 -19.17 3.58
C ASN A 84 -7.62 -20.25 3.40
N VAL A 85 -6.67 -19.99 2.51
CA VAL A 85 -5.51 -20.85 2.27
C VAL A 85 -4.30 -20.20 2.93
N THR A 86 -3.49 -20.97 3.65
CA THR A 86 -2.21 -20.50 4.21
C THR A 86 -1.08 -21.33 3.64
N ILE A 87 -0.06 -20.67 3.08
CA ILE A 87 1.19 -21.31 2.61
C ILE A 87 2.33 -20.72 3.43
N GLN A 88 3.01 -21.56 4.22
CA GLN A 88 4.03 -21.07 5.14
C GLN A 88 5.25 -21.97 5.32
N ASN A 89 6.34 -21.34 5.75
CA ASN A 89 7.60 -21.98 6.14
C ASN A 89 8.21 -22.87 5.05
N CYS A 90 7.93 -22.56 3.77
CA CYS A 90 8.44 -23.32 2.64
C CYS A 90 9.77 -22.77 2.14
N ILE A 91 10.71 -23.67 1.88
CA ILE A 91 11.89 -23.38 1.06
C ILE A 91 11.55 -23.87 -0.36
N ILE A 92 11.38 -22.96 -1.31
CA ILE A 92 10.98 -23.31 -2.68
C ILE A 92 12.12 -23.01 -3.63
N GLU A 93 12.57 -24.02 -4.36
CA GLU A 93 13.71 -23.89 -5.26
C GLU A 93 13.43 -24.50 -6.63
N LYS A 94 13.66 -23.70 -7.69
CA LYS A 94 13.91 -24.25 -9.02
C LYS A 94 15.43 -24.38 -9.24
N THR A 95 15.88 -25.55 -9.66
CA THR A 95 17.32 -25.86 -9.84
C THR A 95 17.76 -25.78 -11.31
N ASN A 96 16.85 -26.02 -12.25
CA ASN A 96 17.13 -25.98 -13.68
C ASN A 96 16.94 -24.55 -14.24
N THR A 97 17.93 -24.06 -15.02
CA THR A 97 17.89 -22.74 -15.67
C THR A 97 17.14 -22.73 -17.01
N SER A 98 16.75 -23.91 -17.51
CA SER A 98 15.93 -24.06 -18.71
C SER A 98 14.45 -23.86 -18.40
N GLY A 99 13.66 -23.61 -19.46
CA GLY A 99 12.22 -23.40 -19.37
C GLY A 99 11.84 -21.97 -18.96
N ALA A 100 10.69 -21.52 -19.48
CA ALA A 100 10.07 -20.25 -19.13
C ALA A 100 8.86 -20.46 -18.20
N GLU A 101 8.25 -19.38 -17.71
CA GLU A 101 7.00 -19.44 -16.93
C GLU A 101 7.10 -20.32 -15.68
N SER A 102 8.24 -20.27 -14.98
CA SER A 102 8.42 -21.02 -13.74
C SER A 102 8.02 -20.17 -12.56
N TRP A 103 6.92 -20.53 -11.90
CA TRP A 103 6.36 -19.76 -10.79
C TRP A 103 6.47 -20.57 -9.50
N ALA A 104 7.15 -20.05 -8.47
CA ALA A 104 7.28 -20.82 -7.23
C ALA A 104 5.91 -20.99 -6.56
N ILE A 105 5.19 -19.88 -6.35
CA ILE A 105 3.80 -19.91 -5.88
C ILE A 105 2.94 -19.19 -6.92
N SER A 106 1.91 -19.86 -7.44
CA SER A 106 0.95 -19.24 -8.36
C SER A 106 -0.47 -19.59 -7.96
N VAL A 107 -1.17 -18.59 -7.43
CA VAL A 107 -2.48 -18.82 -6.81
C VAL A 107 -3.50 -17.78 -7.27
N SER A 108 -4.72 -18.24 -7.53
CA SER A 108 -5.91 -17.42 -7.76
C SER A 108 -6.88 -17.50 -6.57
N VAL A 109 -6.35 -17.86 -5.39
CA VAL A 109 -7.10 -17.96 -4.13
C VAL A 109 -7.34 -16.56 -3.55
N SER A 110 -8.39 -16.40 -2.73
CA SER A 110 -8.71 -15.12 -2.08
C SER A 110 -8.77 -15.26 -0.56
N ASN A 111 -8.70 -14.16 0.20
CA ASN A 111 -8.71 -14.20 1.67
C ASN A 111 -7.69 -15.20 2.23
N SER A 112 -6.48 -15.21 1.67
CA SER A 112 -5.45 -16.21 1.94
C SER A 112 -4.14 -15.55 2.35
N THR A 113 -3.23 -16.34 2.95
CA THR A 113 -1.95 -15.86 3.47
C THR A 113 -0.79 -16.64 2.87
N ILE A 114 0.23 -15.95 2.38
CA ILE A 114 1.50 -16.52 1.95
C ILE A 114 2.58 -15.89 2.82
N THR A 115 3.14 -16.65 3.77
CA THR A 115 3.99 -16.08 4.81
C THR A 115 5.25 -16.89 5.13
N ASN A 116 6.34 -16.19 5.45
CA ASN A 116 7.59 -16.81 5.91
C ASN A 116 8.14 -17.90 4.96
N ASN A 117 8.05 -17.67 3.65
CA ASN A 117 8.62 -18.56 2.64
C ASN A 117 9.95 -18.02 2.12
N SER A 118 10.90 -18.91 1.86
CA SER A 118 12.15 -18.62 1.17
C SER A 118 12.06 -19.16 -0.25
N ILE A 119 12.01 -18.26 -1.23
CA ILE A 119 11.70 -18.58 -2.62
C ILE A 119 12.88 -18.23 -3.50
N ARG A 120 13.31 -19.20 -4.33
CA ARG A 120 14.30 -18.99 -5.38
C ARG A 120 13.83 -19.59 -6.70
N THR A 121 13.53 -18.76 -7.68
CA THR A 121 13.11 -19.20 -9.02
C THR A 121 14.12 -18.84 -10.11
N HIS A 122 14.32 -19.79 -11.03
CA HIS A 122 15.22 -19.72 -12.18
C HIS A 122 14.45 -19.95 -13.48
N GLY A 123 15.07 -19.69 -14.62
CA GLY A 123 14.54 -20.03 -15.93
C GLY A 123 15.08 -19.11 -17.02
N GLN A 124 14.43 -19.09 -18.19
CA GLN A 124 14.76 -18.15 -19.26
C GLN A 124 13.95 -16.85 -19.15
N TYR A 125 12.62 -16.91 -19.26
CA TYR A 125 11.76 -15.73 -19.26
C TYR A 125 10.51 -15.95 -18.40
N GLU A 126 9.86 -14.88 -17.94
CA GLU A 126 8.56 -14.93 -17.22
C GLU A 126 8.57 -15.79 -15.94
N ASN A 127 9.69 -15.81 -15.22
CA ASN A 127 9.81 -16.56 -13.97
C ASN A 127 9.42 -15.67 -12.80
N HIS A 128 8.44 -16.12 -12.01
CA HIS A 128 7.86 -15.33 -10.93
C HIS A 128 8.14 -15.99 -9.59
N GLY A 129 8.48 -15.21 -8.57
CA GLY A 129 8.57 -15.72 -7.21
C GLY A 129 7.18 -16.09 -6.71
N ILE A 130 6.31 -15.10 -6.65
CA ILE A 130 4.90 -15.28 -6.29
C ILE A 130 4.01 -14.60 -7.34
N ARG A 131 3.02 -15.33 -7.85
CA ARG A 131 1.94 -14.81 -8.68
C ARG A 131 0.60 -14.92 -7.95
N ILE A 132 -0.12 -13.81 -7.87
CA ILE A 132 -1.44 -13.73 -7.24
C ILE A 132 -2.44 -13.18 -8.24
N ASP A 133 -3.50 -13.95 -8.50
CA ASP A 133 -4.64 -13.54 -9.34
C ASP A 133 -5.94 -13.41 -8.53
N GLY A 134 -5.91 -13.63 -7.21
CA GLY A 134 -7.07 -13.48 -6.32
C GLY A 134 -6.98 -12.27 -5.39
N ASN A 135 -8.05 -12.03 -4.63
CA ASN A 135 -8.24 -10.79 -3.86
C ASN A 135 -8.05 -11.00 -2.36
N TYR A 136 -7.84 -9.91 -1.61
CA TYR A 136 -7.82 -9.92 -0.15
C TYR A 136 -6.75 -10.86 0.44
N ASN A 137 -5.62 -11.02 -0.24
CA ASN A 137 -4.53 -11.86 0.25
C ASN A 137 -3.49 -11.06 1.01
N LEU A 138 -2.86 -11.71 1.98
CA LEU A 138 -1.70 -11.22 2.71
C LEU A 138 -0.44 -11.95 2.25
N VAL A 139 0.54 -11.20 1.75
CA VAL A 139 1.89 -11.70 1.44
C VAL A 139 2.85 -11.07 2.43
N GLU A 140 3.36 -11.86 3.37
CA GLU A 140 4.12 -11.32 4.50
C GLU A 140 5.43 -12.04 4.77
N GLY A 141 6.51 -11.30 5.04
CA GLY A 141 7.72 -11.89 5.59
C GLY A 141 8.41 -12.91 4.67
N ASN A 142 8.16 -12.85 3.37
CA ASN A 142 8.78 -13.76 2.41
C ASN A 142 10.13 -13.21 1.93
N ILE A 143 11.08 -14.10 1.69
CA ILE A 143 12.33 -13.80 1.00
C ILE A 143 12.19 -14.36 -0.42
N ILE A 144 12.30 -13.49 -1.42
CA ILE A 144 12.03 -13.85 -2.82
C ILE A 144 13.22 -13.46 -3.67
N VAL A 145 13.77 -14.44 -4.38
CA VAL A 145 14.84 -14.25 -5.35
C VAL A 145 14.42 -14.82 -6.69
N THR A 146 14.40 -13.98 -7.73
CA THR A 146 14.12 -14.42 -9.11
C THR A 146 15.28 -14.05 -10.02
N ASN A 147 15.93 -15.05 -10.60
CA ASN A 147 17.17 -14.89 -11.37
C ASN A 147 17.18 -15.66 -12.69
N GLY A 148 16.09 -15.50 -13.46
CA GLY A 148 16.01 -16.03 -14.82
C GLY A 148 16.94 -15.31 -15.80
N THR A 149 17.49 -16.01 -16.79
CA THR A 149 18.57 -15.49 -17.65
C THR A 149 18.11 -14.47 -18.71
N GLY A 150 16.82 -14.40 -19.01
CA GLY A 150 16.18 -13.47 -19.94
C GLY A 150 15.27 -12.45 -19.22
N GLY A 151 14.40 -11.74 -19.95
CA GLY A 151 13.55 -10.68 -19.36
C GLY A 151 12.30 -11.16 -18.60
N SER A 152 11.59 -10.21 -18.02
CA SER A 152 10.29 -10.39 -17.32
C SER A 152 10.33 -11.36 -16.14
N ASN A 153 11.43 -11.42 -15.38
CA ASN A 153 11.44 -12.20 -14.14
C ASN A 153 11.02 -11.30 -12.98
N PHE A 154 9.84 -11.55 -12.43
CA PHE A 154 9.28 -10.68 -11.41
C PHE A 154 9.38 -11.34 -10.04
N GLY A 155 9.81 -10.57 -9.04
CA GLY A 155 9.71 -11.01 -7.65
C GLY A 155 8.27 -11.39 -7.31
N LEU A 156 7.38 -10.45 -7.60
CA LEU A 156 5.95 -10.59 -7.42
C LEU A 156 5.17 -10.15 -8.65
N TYR A 157 4.19 -10.96 -9.04
CA TYR A 157 3.25 -10.65 -10.10
C TYR A 157 1.82 -10.58 -9.52
N LEU A 158 1.20 -9.41 -9.62
CA LEU A 158 -0.22 -9.23 -9.36
C LEU A 158 -0.96 -9.26 -10.69
N GLY A 159 -1.77 -10.31 -10.86
CA GLY A 159 -2.60 -10.46 -12.04
C GLY A 159 -3.85 -9.59 -11.96
N THR A 160 -5.00 -10.23 -12.01
CA THR A 160 -6.31 -9.59 -11.90
C THR A 160 -6.76 -9.45 -10.44
N ALA A 161 -5.91 -8.84 -9.60
CA ALA A 161 -5.94 -8.99 -8.15
C ALA A 161 -6.11 -7.63 -7.44
N SER A 162 -7.05 -7.53 -6.51
CA SER A 162 -7.38 -6.32 -5.74
C SER A 162 -7.35 -6.57 -4.23
N TYR A 163 -7.21 -5.50 -3.44
CA TYR A 163 -7.26 -5.57 -1.97
C TYR A 163 -6.19 -6.47 -1.34
N ASN A 164 -5.08 -6.72 -2.03
CA ASN A 164 -3.99 -7.50 -1.47
C ASN A 164 -3.04 -6.61 -0.67
N ARG A 165 -2.49 -7.17 0.39
CA ARG A 165 -1.50 -6.51 1.25
C ARG A 165 -0.19 -7.26 1.18
N LEU A 166 0.85 -6.55 0.80
CA LEU A 166 2.20 -7.05 0.71
C LEU A 166 3.05 -6.31 1.71
N GLN A 167 3.52 -7.03 2.73
CA GLN A 167 4.27 -6.40 3.81
C GLN A 167 5.49 -7.16 4.27
N ASN A 168 6.53 -6.43 4.68
CA ASN A 168 7.72 -6.99 5.29
C ASN A 168 8.43 -8.06 4.41
N ASN A 169 8.25 -8.00 3.07
CA ASN A 169 8.92 -8.94 2.17
C ASN A 169 10.28 -8.39 1.74
N ASN A 170 11.24 -9.28 1.52
CA ASN A 170 12.53 -8.96 0.90
C ASN A 170 12.58 -9.56 -0.50
N ILE A 171 12.60 -8.72 -1.53
CA ILE A 171 12.45 -9.11 -2.93
C ILE A 171 13.70 -8.68 -3.69
N THR A 172 14.40 -9.65 -4.24
CA THR A 172 15.54 -9.46 -5.13
C THR A 172 15.23 -10.01 -6.51
N THR A 173 15.35 -9.18 -7.54
CA THR A 173 15.31 -9.62 -8.93
C THR A 173 16.69 -9.46 -9.56
N ASP A 174 17.19 -10.53 -10.14
CA ASP A 174 18.52 -10.65 -10.75
C ASP A 174 18.43 -11.41 -12.08
N GLY A 175 17.49 -10.98 -12.92
CA GLY A 175 17.26 -11.57 -14.22
C GLY A 175 17.91 -10.82 -15.40
N GLY A 176 17.35 -10.98 -16.59
CA GLY A 176 17.59 -10.09 -17.72
C GLY A 176 16.82 -8.76 -17.60
N SER A 177 16.95 -7.89 -18.60
CA SER A 177 16.33 -6.56 -18.62
C SER A 177 14.80 -6.61 -18.42
N GLY A 178 14.26 -5.64 -17.69
CA GLY A 178 12.80 -5.55 -17.41
C GLY A 178 12.32 -6.59 -16.39
N SER A 179 13.18 -6.98 -15.46
CA SER A 179 12.85 -7.89 -14.35
C SER A 179 12.47 -7.04 -13.12
N ASP A 180 11.30 -6.42 -13.17
CA ASP A 180 10.79 -5.55 -12.09
C ASP A 180 10.57 -6.33 -10.78
N ALA A 181 10.70 -5.68 -9.62
CA ALA A 181 10.45 -6.37 -8.36
C ALA A 181 8.97 -6.72 -8.18
N VAL A 182 8.08 -5.79 -8.57
CA VAL A 182 6.64 -5.98 -8.61
C VAL A 182 6.08 -5.56 -9.96
N TYR A 183 5.33 -6.47 -10.59
CA TYR A 183 4.64 -6.24 -11.86
C TYR A 183 3.13 -6.49 -11.71
N PHE A 184 2.33 -5.65 -12.34
CA PHE A 184 0.87 -5.80 -12.40
C PHE A 184 0.41 -6.17 -13.82
N THR A 185 -0.60 -7.01 -14.00
CA THR A 185 -1.30 -7.00 -15.28
C THR A 185 -1.91 -5.61 -15.50
N PRO A 186 -1.65 -4.92 -16.63
CA PRO A 186 -2.27 -3.63 -16.91
C PRO A 186 -3.80 -3.72 -16.91
N GLY A 187 -4.47 -2.77 -16.26
CA GLY A 187 -5.93 -2.62 -16.34
C GLY A 187 -6.51 -1.87 -15.14
N SER A 188 -7.58 -1.12 -15.37
CA SER A 188 -8.27 -0.31 -14.34
C SER A 188 -9.29 -1.07 -13.50
N LEU A 189 -9.50 -2.36 -13.78
CA LEU A 189 -10.44 -3.20 -13.01
C LEU A 189 -9.85 -3.71 -11.69
N TYR A 190 -8.56 -3.50 -11.47
CA TYR A 190 -7.85 -3.96 -10.29
C TYR A 190 -7.39 -2.74 -9.50
N HIS A 191 -7.50 -2.80 -8.17
CA HIS A 191 -7.30 -1.63 -7.32
C HIS A 191 -7.01 -2.01 -5.86
N ASP A 192 -6.70 -1.00 -5.06
CA ASP A 192 -6.63 -1.11 -3.59
C ASP A 192 -5.58 -2.12 -3.07
N ASN A 193 -4.49 -2.37 -3.81
CA ASN A 193 -3.38 -3.15 -3.27
C ASN A 193 -2.43 -2.24 -2.47
N SER A 194 -1.83 -2.79 -1.40
CA SER A 194 -0.93 -2.06 -0.50
C SER A 194 0.44 -2.73 -0.39
N PHE A 195 1.49 -1.91 -0.42
CA PHE A 195 2.88 -2.31 -0.26
C PHE A 195 3.44 -1.59 0.95
N VAL A 196 3.77 -2.34 2.01
CA VAL A 196 4.19 -1.76 3.29
C VAL A 196 5.48 -2.38 3.81
N ASN A 197 6.50 -1.58 4.10
CA ASN A 197 7.76 -2.06 4.70
C ASN A 197 8.45 -3.18 3.91
N ASN A 198 8.32 -3.21 2.59
CA ASN A 198 9.06 -4.16 1.77
C ASN A 198 10.43 -3.59 1.41
N SER A 199 11.39 -4.50 1.20
CA SER A 199 12.71 -4.19 0.63
C SER A 199 12.79 -4.72 -0.78
N PHE A 200 13.02 -3.83 -1.76
CA PHE A 200 13.13 -4.17 -3.17
C PHE A 200 14.55 -3.89 -3.68
N LEU A 201 15.19 -4.93 -4.22
CA LEU A 201 16.47 -4.84 -4.90
C LEU A 201 16.31 -5.36 -6.34
N THR A 202 16.56 -4.51 -7.33
CA THR A 202 16.63 -4.93 -8.73
C THR A 202 18.05 -4.72 -9.26
N LEU A 203 18.66 -5.79 -9.74
CA LEU A 203 20.04 -5.79 -10.26
C LEU A 203 20.15 -5.59 -11.78
N PRO A 204 19.22 -6.08 -12.62
CA PRO A 204 19.34 -5.97 -14.07
C PRO A 204 19.02 -4.55 -14.54
N SER A 205 19.58 -4.15 -15.69
CA SER A 205 19.27 -2.85 -16.29
C SER A 205 17.78 -2.71 -16.66
N PHE A 206 17.27 -1.47 -16.58
CA PHE A 206 15.87 -1.13 -16.89
C PHE A 206 14.84 -1.85 -16.01
N SER A 207 15.16 -2.14 -14.75
CA SER A 207 14.26 -2.81 -13.83
C SER A 207 13.73 -1.85 -12.76
N THR A 208 12.41 -1.79 -12.62
CA THR A 208 11.69 -0.92 -11.69
C THR A 208 11.41 -1.66 -10.39
N GLY A 209 11.40 -0.95 -9.27
CA GLY A 209 10.95 -1.53 -7.99
C GLY A 209 9.46 -1.85 -8.04
N LEU A 210 8.64 -0.81 -8.13
CA LEU A 210 7.19 -0.92 -8.20
C LEU A 210 6.64 -0.19 -9.42
N TYR A 211 6.19 -0.92 -10.45
CA TYR A 211 5.50 -0.34 -11.60
C TYR A 211 3.98 -0.33 -11.39
N ILE A 212 3.43 0.75 -10.84
CA ILE A 212 2.02 0.90 -10.52
C ILE A 212 1.20 1.08 -11.81
N ARG A 213 0.33 0.09 -12.09
CA ARG A 213 -0.59 0.10 -13.23
C ARG A 213 -2.03 -0.22 -12.86
N GLN A 214 -2.49 0.39 -11.77
CA GLN A 214 -3.80 0.16 -11.19
C GLN A 214 -4.20 1.35 -10.32
N GLU A 215 -5.49 1.45 -10.02
CA GLU A 215 -6.04 2.52 -9.17
C GLU A 215 -5.77 2.26 -7.68
N ASN A 216 -5.78 3.33 -6.89
CA ASN A 216 -5.80 3.28 -5.41
C ASN A 216 -4.67 2.44 -4.78
N THR A 217 -3.44 2.56 -5.27
CA THR A 217 -2.31 1.82 -4.71
C THR A 217 -1.74 2.53 -3.48
N THR A 218 -1.63 1.83 -2.35
CA THR A 218 -0.93 2.36 -1.17
C THR A 218 0.53 1.92 -1.17
N VAL A 219 1.45 2.87 -1.02
CA VAL A 219 2.90 2.61 -0.88
C VAL A 219 3.38 3.25 0.41
N GLN A 220 3.79 2.43 1.37
CA GLN A 220 4.18 2.88 2.70
C GLN A 220 5.53 2.34 3.12
N SER A 221 6.47 3.24 3.44
CA SER A 221 7.72 2.90 4.12
C SER A 221 8.52 1.76 3.48
N ASN A 222 8.46 1.61 2.16
CA ASN A 222 9.25 0.63 1.43
C ASN A 222 10.66 1.18 1.16
N THR A 223 11.65 0.30 1.02
CA THR A 223 13.01 0.65 0.62
C THR A 223 13.31 0.10 -0.76
N PHE A 224 13.95 0.89 -1.60
CA PHE A 224 14.23 0.54 -2.98
C PHE A 224 15.72 0.71 -3.30
N SER A 225 16.26 -0.22 -4.07
CA SER A 225 17.55 -0.09 -4.72
C SER A 225 17.39 -0.67 -6.13
N THR A 226 17.16 0.23 -7.09
CA THR A 226 16.77 -0.17 -8.45
C THR A 226 17.66 0.48 -9.50
N THR A 227 17.59 -0.02 -10.73
CA THR A 227 18.42 0.47 -11.84
C THR A 227 17.72 1.47 -12.77
N ARG A 228 16.42 1.73 -12.55
CA ARG A 228 15.62 2.66 -13.37
C ARG A 228 14.81 3.64 -12.52
N TYR A 229 13.68 3.19 -11.98
CA TYR A 229 12.82 3.94 -11.07
C TYR A 229 12.48 3.05 -9.88
N ASP A 230 12.46 3.63 -8.70
CA ASP A 230 11.99 2.94 -7.52
C ASP A 230 10.48 2.74 -7.59
N ILE A 231 9.75 3.79 -7.98
CA ILE A 231 8.30 3.75 -8.20
C ILE A 231 7.97 4.38 -9.56
N TRP A 232 7.18 3.69 -10.37
CA TRP A 232 6.71 4.18 -11.66
C TRP A 232 5.20 4.22 -11.68
N ILE A 233 4.61 5.39 -11.90
CA ILE A 233 3.16 5.63 -11.90
C ILE A 233 2.76 6.20 -13.27
N ARG A 234 1.90 5.50 -14.01
CA ARG A 234 1.44 5.98 -15.32
C ARG A 234 -0.03 5.66 -15.58
N ASP A 235 -0.84 6.67 -15.89
CA ASP A 235 -2.25 6.56 -16.33
C ASP A 235 -3.27 6.09 -15.27
N TYR A 236 -2.87 5.93 -14.00
CA TYR A 236 -3.77 5.48 -12.93
C TYR A 236 -3.74 6.44 -11.74
N ASP A 237 -4.88 6.62 -11.10
CA ASP A 237 -5.11 7.60 -10.04
C ASP A 237 -5.13 6.95 -8.65
N GLY A 238 -5.10 7.79 -7.62
CA GLY A 238 -5.28 7.36 -6.23
C GLY A 238 -4.06 6.68 -5.60
N THR A 239 -2.87 6.81 -6.20
CA THR A 239 -1.66 6.33 -5.52
C THR A 239 -1.42 7.13 -4.24
N HIS A 240 -1.30 6.46 -3.11
CA HIS A 240 -1.11 7.07 -1.79
C HIS A 240 0.26 6.68 -1.22
N LEU A 241 1.17 7.64 -1.17
CA LEU A 241 2.48 7.53 -0.55
C LEU A 241 2.38 7.93 0.93
N ILE A 242 2.69 7.02 1.84
CA ILE A 242 2.59 7.26 3.30
C ILE A 242 3.95 7.01 3.93
N ASP A 243 4.54 8.02 4.57
CA ASP A 243 5.84 7.87 5.24
C ASP A 243 6.87 7.14 4.35
N GLN A 244 6.76 7.34 3.03
CA GLN A 244 7.59 6.71 2.03
C GLN A 244 8.90 7.51 1.99
N PRO A 245 10.06 6.88 2.32
CA PRO A 245 11.36 7.50 2.19
C PRO A 245 11.69 7.84 0.75
N ASP A 246 12.79 8.56 0.58
CA ASP A 246 13.41 8.91 -0.70
C ASP A 246 13.35 7.75 -1.70
N ALA A 247 12.68 8.02 -2.81
CA ALA A 247 12.48 7.09 -3.91
C ALA A 247 12.54 7.89 -5.20
N THR A 248 13.29 7.37 -6.16
CA THR A 248 13.25 7.89 -7.54
C THR A 248 11.94 7.48 -8.19
N MET A 249 11.24 8.44 -8.79
CA MET A 249 9.91 8.27 -9.32
C MET A 249 9.78 8.83 -10.73
N GLU A 250 8.95 8.15 -11.53
CA GLU A 250 8.32 8.75 -12.70
C GLU A 250 6.80 8.77 -12.46
N ILE A 251 6.18 9.93 -12.61
CA ILE A 251 4.72 10.13 -12.53
C ILE A 251 4.26 10.74 -13.83
N ASN A 252 3.29 10.09 -14.48
CA ASN A 252 2.72 10.58 -15.74
C ASN A 252 1.22 10.28 -15.80
N ASN A 253 0.44 11.33 -16.05
CA ASN A 253 -1.02 11.27 -16.21
C ASN A 253 -1.73 10.58 -15.02
N ALA A 254 -1.34 10.96 -13.79
CA ALA A 254 -1.79 10.31 -12.56
C ALA A 254 -2.00 11.31 -11.42
N ASN A 255 -2.99 11.03 -10.55
CA ASN A 255 -3.17 11.74 -9.27
C ASN A 255 -2.46 10.98 -8.13
N VAL A 256 -1.73 11.73 -7.29
CA VAL A 256 -0.99 11.18 -6.15
C VAL A 256 -1.41 11.88 -4.86
N LYS A 257 -1.42 11.13 -3.76
CA LYS A 257 -1.51 11.66 -2.39
C LYS A 257 -0.23 11.35 -1.64
N ILE A 258 0.31 12.34 -0.95
CA ILE A 258 1.50 12.19 -0.11
C ILE A 258 1.10 12.49 1.33
N SER A 259 1.52 11.66 2.27
CA SER A 259 1.18 11.83 3.69
C SER A 259 2.35 11.53 4.59
N ARG A 260 2.40 12.29 5.69
CA ARG A 260 3.26 12.00 6.84
C ARG A 260 2.38 11.79 8.06
N LYS A 261 2.46 10.61 8.66
CA LYS A 261 1.56 10.20 9.74
C LYS A 261 1.69 11.15 10.94
N GLY A 262 0.57 11.74 11.37
CA GLY A 262 0.53 12.65 12.50
C GLY A 262 0.92 14.10 12.18
N LEU A 263 1.26 14.41 10.92
CA LEU A 263 1.64 15.77 10.48
C LEU A 263 0.62 16.32 9.49
N GLY A 264 0.35 15.57 8.42
CA GLY A 264 -0.54 16.05 7.37
C GLY A 264 -0.46 15.27 6.06
N SER A 265 -1.15 15.80 5.06
CA SER A 265 -1.12 15.27 3.69
C SER A 265 -1.44 16.33 2.65
N VAL A 266 -0.87 16.16 1.46
CA VAL A 266 -1.28 16.80 0.21
C VAL A 266 -1.88 15.75 -0.71
N ALA A 267 -3.06 16.01 -1.26
CA ALA A 267 -3.69 15.18 -2.29
C ALA A 267 -3.90 16.00 -3.56
N PHE A 268 -3.12 15.72 -4.61
CA PHE A 268 -3.23 16.41 -5.89
C PHE A 268 -4.53 15.99 -6.58
N SER A 269 -5.40 16.97 -6.85
CA SER A 269 -6.74 16.75 -7.40
C SER A 269 -6.73 16.61 -8.93
N GLU A 270 -5.70 17.16 -9.57
CA GLU A 270 -5.47 17.06 -11.00
C GLU A 270 -4.31 16.13 -11.34
N LYS A 271 -4.33 15.63 -12.59
CA LYS A 271 -3.33 14.69 -13.08
C LYS A 271 -2.00 15.40 -13.29
N ILE A 272 -0.98 14.90 -12.61
CA ILE A 272 0.41 15.28 -12.84
C ILE A 272 0.84 14.68 -14.17
N THR A 273 1.32 15.51 -15.11
CA THR A 273 1.57 15.09 -16.50
C THR A 273 2.98 14.55 -16.73
N GLU A 274 4.01 15.07 -16.07
CA GLU A 274 5.37 14.55 -16.19
C GLU A 274 6.23 15.01 -15.02
N ILE A 275 6.56 14.09 -14.10
CA ILE A 275 7.58 14.28 -13.07
C ILE A 275 8.60 13.16 -13.20
N ILE A 276 9.89 13.52 -13.15
CA ILE A 276 11.00 12.57 -13.09
C ILE A 276 11.96 13.07 -12.01
N GLY A 277 11.95 12.42 -10.84
CA GLY A 277 12.76 12.90 -9.72
C GLY A 277 12.46 12.20 -8.41
N ASN A 278 12.74 12.87 -7.30
CA ASN A 278 12.47 12.36 -5.95
C ASN A 278 11.49 13.32 -5.26
N LEU A 279 10.28 12.86 -4.94
CA LEU A 279 9.28 13.73 -4.32
C LEU A 279 9.71 14.24 -2.94
N SER A 280 10.57 13.52 -2.21
CA SER A 280 11.09 13.99 -0.93
C SER A 280 11.98 15.24 -1.03
N SER A 281 12.49 15.59 -2.22
CA SER A 281 13.26 16.83 -2.40
C SER A 281 12.40 18.04 -2.75
N VAL A 282 11.13 17.85 -3.11
CA VAL A 282 10.22 18.91 -3.57
C VAL A 282 8.90 18.97 -2.81
N VAL A 283 8.64 18.03 -1.89
CA VAL A 283 7.47 18.05 -1.01
C VAL A 283 7.92 17.84 0.43
N ASP A 284 7.70 18.85 1.26
CA ASP A 284 7.90 18.77 2.70
C ASP A 284 6.56 18.87 3.44
N ILE A 285 6.36 17.99 4.41
CA ILE A 285 5.16 17.95 5.25
C ILE A 285 5.66 17.90 6.68
N SER A 286 5.57 19.04 7.35
CA SER A 286 5.96 19.21 8.74
C SER A 286 4.73 19.53 9.60
N TYR A 287 4.93 19.77 10.90
CA TYR A 287 3.80 20.09 11.77
C TYR A 287 3.23 21.46 11.40
N ASN A 288 1.94 21.49 11.03
CA ASN A 288 1.23 22.71 10.64
C ASN A 288 1.82 23.45 9.43
N GLU A 289 2.60 22.78 8.58
CA GLU A 289 3.17 23.39 7.38
C GLU A 289 3.36 22.32 6.30
N ILE A 290 2.93 22.64 5.09
CA ILE A 290 3.13 21.82 3.89
C ILE A 290 3.72 22.71 2.81
N PHE A 291 4.90 22.35 2.32
CA PHE A 291 5.61 23.02 1.25
C PHE A 291 5.69 22.10 0.03
N VAL A 292 5.48 22.68 -1.14
CA VAL A 292 5.68 22.03 -2.44
C VAL A 292 6.49 22.97 -3.33
N ASP A 293 7.71 22.57 -3.69
CA ASP A 293 8.63 23.32 -4.53
C ASP A 293 8.19 23.23 -6.01
N THR A 294 7.30 24.15 -6.39
CA THR A 294 6.80 24.25 -7.76
C THR A 294 7.73 25.03 -8.69
N GLU A 295 8.79 25.66 -8.17
CA GLU A 295 9.85 26.25 -9.00
C GLU A 295 10.75 25.16 -9.59
N THR A 296 11.16 24.21 -8.75
CA THR A 296 11.96 23.04 -9.16
C THR A 296 11.12 22.03 -9.92
N GLU A 297 9.86 21.81 -9.51
CA GLU A 297 8.96 20.85 -10.16
C GLU A 297 7.60 21.49 -10.51
N PRO A 298 7.52 22.26 -11.62
CA PRO A 298 6.29 22.94 -12.04
C PRO A 298 5.11 22.01 -12.30
N GLY A 299 5.36 20.72 -12.56
CA GLY A 299 4.32 19.71 -12.74
C GLY A 299 3.46 19.46 -11.49
N LEU A 300 3.92 19.87 -10.30
CA LEU A 300 3.17 19.81 -9.06
C LEU A 300 2.29 21.04 -8.81
N ASN A 301 2.38 22.08 -9.65
CA ASN A 301 1.61 23.31 -9.47
C ASN A 301 0.17 23.17 -9.99
N VAL A 302 -0.60 22.33 -9.31
CA VAL A 302 -1.99 22.01 -9.65
C VAL A 302 -2.89 22.12 -8.43
N SER A 303 -4.21 22.07 -8.64
CA SER A 303 -5.17 22.09 -7.53
C SER A 303 -5.06 20.84 -6.65
N ALA A 304 -5.38 21.01 -5.37
CA ALA A 304 -5.22 19.94 -4.38
C ALA A 304 -5.93 20.19 -3.07
N GLN A 305 -5.98 19.14 -2.27
CA GLN A 305 -6.46 19.21 -0.89
C GLN A 305 -5.30 19.12 0.09
N VAL A 306 -5.20 20.14 0.95
CA VAL A 306 -4.25 20.22 2.05
C VAL A 306 -4.93 19.74 3.32
N ARG A 307 -4.21 18.92 4.09
CA ARG A 307 -4.66 18.41 5.39
C ARG A 307 -3.55 18.56 6.40
N LEU A 308 -3.82 19.29 7.47
CA LEU A 308 -2.94 19.48 8.62
C LEU A 308 -3.51 18.74 9.83
N GLU A 309 -2.65 18.02 10.56
CA GLU A 309 -3.04 17.19 11.71
C GLU A 309 -2.44 17.70 13.02
N GLY A 310 -3.05 17.30 14.13
CA GLY A 310 -2.51 17.58 15.48
C GLY A 310 -2.68 19.02 15.95
N LEU A 311 -3.53 19.82 15.29
CA LEU A 311 -3.69 21.24 15.59
C LEU A 311 -4.52 21.47 16.86
N PRO A 312 -4.06 22.32 17.80
CA PRO A 312 -4.75 22.61 19.07
C PRO A 312 -5.81 23.72 18.96
N TYR A 313 -6.29 23.98 17.74
CA TYR A 313 -7.15 25.12 17.43
C TYR A 313 -8.63 24.88 17.80
N LEU A 314 -9.38 25.96 17.94
CA LEU A 314 -10.84 25.95 18.08
C LEU A 314 -11.49 26.35 16.76
N ASP A 315 -10.96 27.41 16.13
CA ASP A 315 -11.41 27.94 14.85
C ASP A 315 -10.19 28.25 13.96
N PRO A 316 -9.67 27.28 13.21
CA PRO A 316 -8.51 27.48 12.36
C PRO A 316 -8.85 28.20 11.06
N ARG A 317 -7.90 29.00 10.57
CA ARG A 317 -7.93 29.61 9.23
C ARG A 317 -6.65 29.27 8.46
N PRO A 318 -6.73 29.11 7.12
CA PRO A 318 -5.58 28.77 6.30
C PRO A 318 -4.67 29.97 6.08
N LEU A 319 -3.37 29.70 6.03
CA LEU A 319 -2.32 30.66 5.69
C LEU A 319 -1.59 30.20 4.44
N ILE A 320 -1.08 31.16 3.69
CA ILE A 320 -0.25 30.95 2.51
C ILE A 320 1.00 31.84 2.62
N ASP A 321 2.14 31.29 2.27
CA ASP A 321 3.36 32.04 1.97
C ASP A 321 3.60 31.87 0.47
N ILE A 322 3.42 32.96 -0.28
CA ILE A 322 3.35 32.93 -1.75
C ILE A 322 4.72 33.02 -2.43
N ASP A 323 5.69 33.62 -1.72
CA ASP A 323 7.04 33.87 -2.21
C ASP A 323 8.06 32.92 -1.52
N ASP A 324 7.57 31.96 -0.73
CA ASP A 324 8.34 30.97 0.04
C ASP A 324 9.47 31.62 0.88
N ASP A 325 9.22 32.81 1.44
CA ASP A 325 10.19 33.62 2.18
C ASP A 325 10.05 33.53 3.72
N GLY A 326 9.06 32.76 4.19
CA GLY A 326 8.67 32.60 5.57
C GLY A 326 7.58 33.59 6.04
N THR A 327 7.07 34.45 5.15
CA THR A 327 6.07 35.46 5.48
C THR A 327 4.66 35.03 5.07
N TYR A 328 3.88 34.63 6.08
CA TYR A 328 2.53 34.17 5.87
C TYR A 328 1.48 35.28 5.80
N THR A 329 0.52 35.10 4.90
CA THR A 329 -0.71 35.90 4.77
C THR A 329 -1.95 35.01 4.83
N PHE A 330 -3.14 35.62 4.90
CA PHE A 330 -4.38 34.87 4.83
C PHE A 330 -4.59 34.32 3.43
N CYS A 331 -4.87 33.02 3.35
CA CYS A 331 -5.26 32.44 2.08
C CYS A 331 -6.75 32.73 1.82
N GLU A 332 -7.03 33.84 1.14
CA GLU A 332 -8.39 34.24 0.77
C GLU A 332 -9.00 33.34 -0.30
N ASP A 333 -8.16 32.73 -1.15
CA ASP A 333 -8.57 31.82 -2.22
C ASP A 333 -8.65 30.34 -1.78
N CYS A 334 -8.32 30.04 -0.51
CA CYS A 334 -8.45 28.70 0.04
C CYS A 334 -9.90 28.40 0.44
N THR A 335 -10.38 27.20 0.10
CA THR A 335 -11.73 26.77 0.49
C THR A 335 -11.66 25.80 1.66
N ILE A 336 -12.13 26.22 2.83
CA ILE A 336 -12.19 25.33 4.01
C ILE A 336 -13.19 24.20 3.75
N VAL A 337 -12.71 22.95 3.88
CA VAL A 337 -13.52 21.75 3.73
C VAL A 337 -14.03 21.28 5.09
N SER A 338 -13.14 21.18 6.08
CA SER A 338 -13.54 20.76 7.43
C SER A 338 -12.47 21.07 8.49
N TYR A 339 -12.92 21.20 9.74
CA TYR A 339 -12.06 21.08 10.91
C TYR A 339 -12.73 20.18 11.95
N SER A 340 -12.06 19.09 12.32
CA SER A 340 -12.56 18.21 13.38
C SER A 340 -11.41 17.46 14.05
N ASN A 341 -11.47 17.34 15.38
CA ASN A 341 -10.51 16.56 16.18
C ASN A 341 -9.03 16.89 15.85
N GLY A 342 -8.70 18.18 15.76
CA GLY A 342 -7.34 18.64 15.45
C GLY A 342 -6.89 18.41 13.99
N THR A 343 -7.79 18.01 13.09
CA THR A 343 -7.51 17.84 11.66
C THR A 343 -8.18 18.94 10.87
N PHE A 344 -7.39 19.78 10.19
CA PHE A 344 -7.87 20.87 9.34
C PHE A 344 -7.65 20.53 7.86
N VAL A 345 -8.70 20.67 7.06
CA VAL A 345 -8.71 20.32 5.63
C VAL A 345 -9.24 21.49 4.83
N TYR A 346 -8.51 21.88 3.78
CA TYR A 346 -8.91 22.93 2.85
C TYR A 346 -8.34 22.66 1.45
N ASP A 347 -9.05 23.15 0.43
CA ASP A 347 -8.65 23.03 -0.97
C ASP A 347 -7.88 24.28 -1.43
N VAL A 348 -6.91 24.07 -2.30
CA VAL A 348 -6.03 25.08 -2.90
C VAL A 348 -6.03 24.94 -4.43
N ALA A 349 -5.88 26.05 -5.14
CA ALA A 349 -5.91 26.08 -6.61
C ALA A 349 -4.53 25.90 -7.26
N HIS A 350 -3.46 26.15 -6.51
CA HIS A 350 -2.06 26.06 -6.91
C HIS A 350 -1.22 25.67 -5.70
N PHE A 351 0.07 25.39 -5.89
CA PHE A 351 0.94 24.97 -4.79
C PHE A 351 2.15 25.87 -4.54
N THR A 352 2.40 26.08 -3.25
CA THR A 352 3.50 26.81 -2.61
C THR A 352 3.50 26.35 -1.14
N THR A 353 3.94 27.17 -0.19
CA THR A 353 3.85 26.87 1.24
C THR A 353 2.48 27.23 1.86
N TYR A 354 1.88 26.26 2.55
CA TYR A 354 0.61 26.42 3.27
C TYR A 354 0.74 26.07 4.75
N SER A 355 0.05 26.83 5.60
CA SER A 355 0.00 26.63 7.05
C SER A 355 -1.41 26.96 7.60
N SER A 356 -1.58 26.99 8.91
CA SER A 356 -2.80 27.48 9.54
C SER A 356 -2.53 28.18 10.87
N GLN A 357 -3.53 28.95 11.33
CA GLN A 357 -3.51 29.53 12.67
C GLN A 357 -4.92 29.67 13.25
N GLU A 358 -5.00 29.85 14.56
CA GLU A 358 -6.25 30.19 15.26
C GLU A 358 -6.79 31.55 14.80
N VAL A 359 -8.09 31.64 14.58
CA VAL A 359 -8.79 32.92 14.48
C VAL A 359 -8.82 33.56 15.86
N PRO A 360 -8.24 34.76 16.05
CA PRO A 360 -8.27 35.44 17.34
C PRO A 360 -9.72 35.60 17.80
N PRO A 361 -10.05 35.30 19.07
CA PRO A 361 -11.40 35.48 19.57
C PRO A 361 -11.83 36.93 19.37
N VAL A 362 -13.03 37.13 18.84
CA VAL A 362 -13.62 38.46 18.74
C VAL A 362 -13.65 39.04 20.16
N PRO A 363 -13.09 40.25 20.41
CA PRO A 363 -13.15 40.85 21.73
C PRO A 363 -14.62 40.93 22.16
N GLU A 364 -14.99 40.22 23.22
CA GLU A 364 -16.31 40.41 23.81
C GLU A 364 -16.40 41.88 24.26
N PHE A 365 -17.20 42.67 23.55
CA PHE A 365 -17.62 43.96 24.10
C PHE A 365 -18.39 43.64 25.38
N SER A 366 -17.77 43.88 26.53
CA SER A 366 -18.46 43.63 27.80
C SER A 366 -19.78 44.38 27.79
N THR A 367 -20.86 43.73 28.20
CA THR A 367 -22.18 44.36 28.35
C THR A 367 -22.13 45.56 29.30
N ILE A 368 -21.07 45.67 30.12
CA ILE A 368 -20.73 46.83 30.96
C ILE A 368 -20.31 48.05 30.13
N ALA A 369 -19.58 47.86 29.02
CA ALA A 369 -19.22 48.94 28.10
C ALA A 369 -20.43 49.46 27.31
N LEU A 370 -21.38 48.58 26.94
CA LEU A 370 -22.66 48.98 26.36
C LEU A 370 -23.54 49.73 27.38
N LEU A 371 -23.58 49.29 28.65
CA LEU A 371 -24.30 49.99 29.71
C LEU A 371 -23.68 51.36 30.03
N ALA A 372 -22.35 51.47 30.06
CA ALA A 372 -21.66 52.74 30.28
C ALA A 372 -21.93 53.74 29.14
N GLY A 373 -21.95 53.29 27.88
CA GLY A 373 -22.36 54.10 26.74
C GLY A 373 -23.82 54.56 26.82
N LEU A 374 -24.74 53.69 27.26
CA LEU A 374 -26.15 54.02 27.43
C LEU A 374 -26.41 55.00 28.60
N ILE A 375 -25.65 54.89 29.71
CA ILE A 375 -25.72 55.79 30.87
C ILE A 375 -25.18 57.19 30.54
N ILE A 376 -24.17 57.30 29.67
CA ILE A 376 -23.65 58.60 29.20
C ILE A 376 -24.67 59.30 28.27
N ILE A 377 -25.41 58.54 27.45
CA ILE A 377 -26.48 59.11 26.60
C ILE A 377 -27.69 59.54 27.43
N LEU A 378 -28.05 58.79 28.48
CA LEU A 378 -29.14 59.14 29.41
C LEU A 378 -28.78 60.32 30.34
N SER A 379 -27.53 60.44 30.79
CA SER A 379 -27.10 61.59 31.62
C SER A 379 -26.88 62.87 30.82
N GLY A 380 -26.52 62.78 29.53
CA GLY A 380 -26.46 63.93 28.61
C GLY A 380 -27.81 64.54 28.26
N PHE A 381 -28.90 63.77 28.29
CA PHE A 381 -30.27 64.27 28.04
C PHE A 381 -30.90 64.97 29.25
N VAL A 382 -30.45 64.67 30.48
CA VAL A 382 -31.02 65.27 31.70
C VAL A 382 -30.45 66.67 31.98
N VAL A 383 -29.27 67.02 31.46
CA VAL A 383 -28.62 68.32 31.73
C VAL A 383 -29.06 69.44 30.76
N MET A 384 -29.86 69.16 29.72
CA MET A 384 -30.36 70.18 28.77
C MET A 384 -31.82 70.65 29.03
N ARG A 385 -32.41 70.35 30.19
CA ARG A 385 -33.71 70.91 30.61
C ARG A 385 -33.67 71.42 32.06
N THR A 386 -33.14 72.62 32.25
CA THR A 386 -33.59 73.61 33.26
C THR A 386 -33.11 74.98 32.86
#